data_AF-A0A382Y8B6-F1
#
_entry.id   AF-A0A382Y8B6-F1
#
_cell.length_a   1.000
_cell.length_b   1.000
_cell.length_c   1.000
_cell.angle_alpha   90.00
_cell.angle_beta   90.00
_cell.angle_gamma   90.00
#
_symmetry.space_group_name_H-M   'P 1'
#
loop_
_entity.id
_entity.type
_entity.pdbx_description
1 polymer ?
#
loop_
_entity_poly.entity_id
_entity_poly.type
_entity_poly.pdbx_seq_one_letter_code
_entity_poly.pdbx_strand_id
1 'polypeptide(L)'
;VWLTRRGFRIRLCVDAGVIAADGNAPVRDFLRSLRSARTDGNLKILARRVIDSDGRPRNMHKKILATPIYALNGSANLTYSGTTGNEEIESHARFGNPNYNRVRTNCEDTLIESGPIDWDSLPED
;
A
#
# COMPACT_ATOMS: atom_id res chain seq x y z
N VAL A 1 10.05 8.95 1.28
CA VAL A 1 11.37 9.31 0.68
C VAL A 1 12.54 9.22 1.66
N TRP A 2 12.43 9.69 2.90
CA TRP A 2 13.55 9.69 3.86
C TRP A 2 14.17 8.31 4.13
N LEU A 3 13.33 7.27 4.30
CA LEU A 3 13.76 5.89 4.53
C LEU A 3 14.48 5.31 3.30
N THR A 4 13.95 5.54 2.09
CA THR A 4 14.52 4.99 0.86
C THR A 4 15.90 5.56 0.57
N ARG A 5 16.14 6.84 0.88
CA ARG A 5 17.47 7.48 0.80
C ARG A 5 18.48 6.93 1.80
N ARG A 6 18.04 6.19 2.81
CA ARG A 6 18.90 5.50 3.80
C ARG A 6 19.13 4.02 3.46
N GLY A 7 18.76 3.59 2.26
CA GLY A 7 18.94 2.22 1.80
C GLY A 7 17.81 1.26 2.18
N PHE A 8 16.74 1.74 2.83
CA PHE A 8 15.59 0.88 3.10
C PHE A 8 14.79 0.62 1.82
N ARG A 9 14.65 -0.66 1.48
CA ARG A 9 13.85 -1.10 0.33
C ARG A 9 12.37 -1.13 0.70
N ILE A 10 11.58 -0.30 0.04
CA ILE A 10 10.14 -0.15 0.30
C ILE A 10 9.35 -0.63 -0.92
N ARG A 11 8.35 -1.47 -0.66
CA ARG A 11 7.31 -1.82 -1.63
C ARG A 11 5.99 -1.23 -1.12
N LEU A 12 5.39 -0.37 -1.93
CA LEU A 12 4.09 0.24 -1.66
C LEU A 12 3.09 -0.35 -2.63
N CYS A 13 2.02 -0.95 -2.11
CA CYS A 13 0.92 -1.48 -2.93
C CYS A 13 -0.35 -0.69 -2.62
N VAL A 14 -1.04 -0.27 -3.67
CA VAL A 14 -2.32 0.44 -3.60
C VAL A 14 -3.40 -0.30 -4.39
N ASP A 15 -4.65 0.02 -4.13
CA ASP A 15 -5.75 -0.54 -4.90
C ASP A 15 -5.83 0.09 -6.31
N ALA A 16 -5.95 -0.74 -7.34
CA ALA A 16 -6.02 -0.30 -8.73
C ALA A 16 -7.33 0.46 -9.05
N GLY A 17 -8.44 0.08 -8.41
CA GLY A 17 -9.73 0.75 -8.60
C GLY A 17 -9.75 2.14 -7.98
N VAL A 18 -9.20 2.27 -6.76
CA VAL A 18 -9.09 3.55 -6.04
C VAL A 18 -8.26 4.55 -6.84
N ILE A 19 -7.07 4.17 -7.36
CA ILE A 19 -6.23 5.13 -8.12
C ILE A 19 -6.87 5.56 -9.45
N ALA A 20 -7.68 4.69 -10.07
CA ALA A 20 -8.31 4.96 -11.35
C ALA A 20 -9.61 5.78 -11.23
N ALA A 21 -10.20 5.89 -10.04
CA ALA A 21 -11.41 6.68 -9.84
C ALA A 21 -11.16 8.18 -10.00
N ASP A 22 -12.03 8.88 -10.72
CA ASP A 22 -11.86 10.31 -11.06
C ASP A 22 -11.60 11.19 -9.83
N GLY A 23 -12.37 10.98 -8.75
CA GLY A 23 -12.26 11.74 -7.50
C GLY A 23 -11.00 11.51 -6.66
N ASN A 24 -10.09 10.63 -7.09
CA ASN A 24 -8.87 10.29 -6.36
C ASN A 24 -7.59 10.93 -6.95
N ALA A 25 -7.72 12.09 -7.60
CA ALA A 25 -6.59 12.92 -8.03
C ALA A 25 -5.53 13.12 -6.93
N PRO A 26 -5.89 13.42 -5.65
CA PRO A 26 -4.87 13.59 -4.60
C PRO A 26 -4.03 12.34 -4.33
N VAL A 27 -4.60 11.14 -4.51
CA VAL A 27 -3.86 9.88 -4.37
C VAL A 27 -2.91 9.71 -5.55
N ARG A 28 -3.36 9.99 -6.78
CA ARG A 28 -2.51 9.95 -7.97
C ARG A 28 -1.34 10.91 -7.84
N ASP A 29 -1.58 12.15 -7.42
CA ASP A 29 -0.55 13.16 -7.21
C ASP A 29 0.48 12.75 -6.16
N PHE A 30 0.00 12.21 -5.03
CA PHE A 30 0.90 11.66 -4.02
C PHE A 30 1.79 10.55 -4.59
N LEU A 31 1.22 9.59 -5.33
CA LEU A 31 1.99 8.50 -5.92
C LEU A 31 2.95 8.98 -7.03
N ARG A 32 2.55 9.97 -7.84
CA ARG A 32 3.42 10.63 -8.83
C ARG A 32 4.59 11.34 -8.13
N SER A 33 4.35 12.02 -7.01
CA SER A 33 5.41 12.66 -6.21
C SER A 33 6.41 11.64 -5.64
N LEU A 34 5.92 10.46 -5.23
CA LEU A 34 6.78 9.37 -4.77
C LEU A 34 7.58 8.76 -5.91
N ARG A 35 6.97 8.61 -7.10
CA ARG A 35 7.60 8.09 -8.31
C ARG A 35 8.73 9.01 -8.79
N SER A 36 8.52 10.33 -8.78
CA SER A 36 9.51 11.31 -9.21
C SER A 36 10.59 11.60 -8.17
N ALA A 37 10.39 11.19 -6.91
CA ALA A 37 11.37 11.38 -5.86
C ALA A 37 12.65 10.58 -6.11
N ARG A 38 13.81 11.20 -5.83
CA ARG A 38 15.10 10.49 -5.78
C ARG A 38 15.10 9.49 -4.63
N THR A 39 14.93 8.22 -4.99
CA THR A 39 14.89 7.06 -4.07
C THR A 39 16.01 6.06 -4.30
N ASP A 40 16.90 6.30 -5.28
CA ASP A 40 18.02 5.44 -5.64
C ASP A 40 17.60 3.97 -5.90
N GLY A 41 16.42 3.78 -6.50
CA GLY A 41 15.85 2.45 -6.80
C GLY A 41 15.24 1.72 -5.60
N ASN A 42 15.24 2.32 -4.40
CA ASN A 42 14.77 1.69 -3.18
C ASN A 42 13.24 1.76 -2.97
N LEU A 43 12.49 2.33 -3.90
CA LEU A 43 11.02 2.36 -3.86
C LEU A 43 10.43 1.62 -5.06
N LYS A 44 9.55 0.66 -4.80
CA LYS A 44 8.69 0.04 -5.82
C LYS A 44 7.23 0.38 -5.49
N ILE A 45 6.54 1.03 -6.42
CA ILE A 45 5.11 1.31 -6.30
C ILE A 45 4.37 0.30 -7.18
N LEU A 46 3.36 -0.35 -6.60
CA LEU A 46 2.60 -1.44 -7.18
C LEU A 46 1.11 -1.15 -7.03
N ALA A 47 0.29 -1.76 -7.89
CA ALA A 47 -1.15 -1.79 -7.73
C ALA A 47 -1.68 -3.23 -7.75
N ARG A 48 -2.69 -3.48 -6.92
CA ARG A 48 -3.44 -4.73 -6.91
C ARG A 48 -4.81 -4.48 -7.52
N ARG A 49 -5.16 -5.27 -8.53
CA ARG A 49 -6.55 -5.41 -9.01
C ARG A 49 -7.16 -6.63 -8.35
N VAL A 50 -8.31 -6.47 -7.69
CA VAL A 50 -9.06 -7.58 -7.11
C VAL A 50 -10.26 -7.85 -7.99
N ILE A 51 -10.44 -9.11 -8.38
CA ILE A 51 -11.60 -9.59 -9.13
C ILE A 51 -12.26 -10.65 -8.26
N ASP A 52 -13.58 -10.54 -8.03
CA ASP A 52 -14.32 -11.55 -7.28
C ASP A 52 -14.64 -12.80 -8.12
N SER A 53 -15.28 -13.80 -7.50
CA SER A 53 -15.65 -15.06 -8.17
C SER A 53 -16.59 -14.87 -9.36
N ASP A 54 -17.33 -13.76 -9.40
CA ASP A 54 -18.27 -13.44 -10.49
C ASP A 54 -17.58 -12.63 -11.61
N GLY A 55 -16.25 -12.44 -11.52
CA GLY A 55 -15.49 -11.66 -12.49
C GLY A 55 -15.61 -10.15 -12.31
N ARG A 56 -16.22 -9.67 -11.21
CA ARG A 56 -16.43 -8.24 -10.99
C ARG A 56 -15.23 -7.59 -10.31
N PRO A 57 -14.80 -6.38 -10.74
CA PRO A 57 -13.79 -5.62 -10.03
C PRO A 57 -14.23 -5.29 -8.60
N ARG A 58 -13.31 -5.46 -7.65
CA ARG A 58 -13.42 -5.07 -6.25
C ARG A 58 -12.21 -4.27 -5.83
N ASN A 59 -12.35 -3.54 -4.72
CA ASN A 59 -11.25 -2.81 -4.13
C ASN A 59 -10.49 -3.70 -3.14
N MET A 60 -9.17 -3.69 -3.23
CA MET A 60 -8.25 -4.13 -2.19
C MET A 60 -8.42 -3.23 -0.97
N HIS A 61 -9.06 -3.77 0.08
CA HIS A 61 -9.36 -3.02 1.30
C HIS A 61 -8.36 -3.28 2.45
N LYS A 62 -7.27 -4.00 2.17
CA LYS A 62 -6.24 -4.35 3.16
C LYS A 62 -5.39 -3.12 3.51
N LYS A 63 -5.07 -2.98 4.78
CA LYS A 63 -4.21 -1.92 5.32
C LYS A 63 -3.20 -2.60 6.24
N ILE A 64 -2.02 -2.85 5.69
CA ILE A 64 -0.98 -3.66 6.32
C ILE A 64 0.36 -2.95 6.14
N LEU A 65 1.13 -2.87 7.22
CA LEU A 65 2.53 -2.42 7.22
C LEU A 65 3.38 -3.55 7.80
N ALA A 66 4.39 -4.00 7.06
CA ALA A 66 5.37 -4.96 7.54
C ALA A 66 6.78 -4.38 7.41
N THR A 67 7.54 -4.48 8.48
CA THR A 67 8.95 -4.09 8.60
C THR A 67 9.73 -5.26 9.19
N PRO A 68 11.08 -5.26 9.15
CA PRO A 68 11.87 -6.39 9.67
C PRO A 68 11.65 -6.73 11.15
N ILE A 69 11.21 -5.76 11.95
CA ILE A 69 11.08 -5.93 13.41
C ILE A 69 9.62 -5.84 13.89
N TYR A 70 8.69 -5.54 12.99
CA TYR A 70 7.35 -5.12 13.37
C TYR A 70 6.35 -5.22 12.21
N ALA A 71 5.14 -5.68 12.51
CA ALA A 71 4.02 -5.75 11.58
C ALA A 71 2.75 -5.16 12.21
N LEU A 72 1.94 -4.51 11.37
CA LEU A 72 0.70 -3.85 11.71
C LEU A 72 -0.35 -4.21 10.67
N ASN A 73 -1.56 -4.51 11.11
CA ASN A 73 -2.73 -4.59 10.25
C ASN A 73 -3.93 -3.96 10.97
N GLY A 74 -4.82 -3.32 10.22
CA GLY A 74 -5.95 -2.63 10.84
C GLY A 74 -6.94 -2.02 9.84
N SER A 75 -7.78 -1.12 10.35
CA SER A 75 -8.77 -0.38 9.57
C SER A 75 -8.28 0.99 9.07
N ALA A 76 -7.19 1.51 9.65
CA ALA A 76 -6.61 2.82 9.35
C ALA A 76 -5.99 2.94 7.96
N ASN A 77 -6.55 3.81 7.12
CA ASN A 77 -5.91 4.20 5.85
C ASN A 77 -4.71 5.12 6.11
N LEU A 78 -3.74 5.13 5.19
CA LEU A 78 -2.60 6.06 5.22
C LEU A 78 -3.05 7.49 4.85
N THR A 79 -3.80 8.11 5.76
CA THR A 79 -4.37 9.46 5.66
C THR A 79 -4.27 10.10 7.03
N TYR A 80 -4.37 11.44 7.09
CA TYR A 80 -4.37 12.14 8.38
C TYR A 80 -5.50 11.64 9.28
N SER A 81 -6.75 11.65 8.81
CA SER A 81 -7.90 11.19 9.59
C SER A 81 -7.76 9.75 10.07
N GLY A 82 -7.32 8.84 9.20
CA GLY A 82 -7.10 7.43 9.58
C GLY A 82 -5.96 7.21 10.56
N THR A 83 -5.04 8.16 10.76
CA THR A 83 -3.90 7.98 11.69
C THR A 83 -3.99 8.85 12.95
N THR A 84 -4.92 9.81 13.01
CA THR A 84 -5.01 10.73 14.16
C THR A 84 -6.43 11.05 14.63
N GLY A 85 -7.45 10.90 13.79
CA GLY A 85 -8.79 11.46 14.05
C GLY A 85 -9.90 10.43 14.20
N ASN A 86 -9.89 9.40 13.35
CA ASN A 86 -10.91 8.36 13.35
C ASN A 86 -10.63 7.34 14.45
N GLU A 87 -11.71 6.72 14.94
CA GLU A 87 -11.59 5.50 15.73
C GLU A 87 -11.24 4.35 14.79
N GLU A 88 -10.05 3.78 14.98
CA GLU A 88 -9.50 2.74 14.13
C GLU A 88 -9.05 1.56 14.99
N ILE A 89 -9.22 0.35 14.46
CA ILE A 89 -8.79 -0.88 15.12
C ILE A 89 -7.48 -1.33 14.49
N GLU A 90 -6.46 -1.45 15.33
CA GLU A 90 -5.11 -1.84 14.93
C GLU A 90 -4.62 -3.06 15.72
N SER A 91 -3.93 -3.96 15.01
CA SER A 91 -3.29 -5.12 15.58
C SER A 91 -1.79 -5.05 15.31
N HIS A 92 -1.02 -5.04 16.39
CA HIS A 92 0.42 -4.82 16.39
C HIS A 92 1.15 -6.11 16.76
N ALA A 93 2.13 -6.52 15.96
CA ALA A 93 2.95 -7.70 16.24
C ALA A 93 4.44 -7.39 16.05
N ARG A 94 5.24 -7.59 17.10
CA ARG A 94 6.70 -7.48 17.03
C ARG A 94 7.32 -8.77 16.52
N PHE A 95 8.50 -8.68 15.92
CA PHE A 95 9.30 -9.84 15.54
C PHE A 95 9.47 -10.81 16.71
N GLY A 96 9.39 -12.11 16.43
CA GLY A 96 9.36 -13.18 17.43
C GLY A 96 7.94 -13.57 17.90
N ASN A 97 6.93 -12.74 17.68
CA ASN A 97 5.53 -13.12 17.93
C ASN A 97 4.99 -13.99 16.78
N PRO A 98 4.25 -15.10 17.02
CA PRO A 98 3.66 -15.90 15.96
C PRO A 98 2.79 -15.10 14.97
N ASN A 99 2.08 -14.07 15.46
CA ASN A 99 1.25 -13.20 14.61
C ASN A 99 2.09 -12.32 13.67
N TYR A 100 3.35 -12.02 14.00
CA TYR A 100 4.22 -11.24 13.12
C TYR A 100 4.41 -11.95 11.77
N ASN A 101 4.74 -13.24 11.80
CA ASN A 101 4.94 -14.02 10.57
C ASN A 101 3.63 -14.10 9.77
N ARG A 102 2.48 -14.26 10.44
CA ARG A 102 1.18 -14.28 9.79
C ARG A 102 0.87 -12.97 9.04
N VAL A 103 1.06 -11.81 9.70
CA VAL A 103 0.81 -10.51 9.08
C VAL A 103 1.82 -10.24 7.97
N ARG A 104 3.09 -10.58 8.18
CA ARG A 104 4.14 -10.46 7.16
C ARG A 104 3.82 -11.27 5.91
N THR A 105 3.46 -12.55 6.06
CA THR A 105 3.09 -13.42 4.93
C THR A 105 1.88 -12.85 4.19
N ASN A 106 0.83 -12.42 4.90
CA ASN A 106 -0.35 -11.81 4.25
C ASN A 106 0.01 -10.56 3.42
N CYS A 107 0.96 -9.75 3.91
CA CYS A 107 1.50 -8.61 3.18
C CYS A 107 2.24 -9.07 1.91
N GLU A 108 3.14 -10.05 2.03
CA GLU A 108 3.89 -10.59 0.90
C GLU A 108 2.99 -11.23 -0.17
N ASP A 109 1.98 -12.00 0.23
CA ASP A 109 1.00 -12.60 -0.70
C ASP A 109 0.32 -11.49 -1.53
N THR A 110 -0.09 -10.41 -0.86
CA THR A 110 -0.71 -9.25 -1.53
C THR A 110 0.26 -8.57 -2.51
N LEU A 111 1.54 -8.50 -2.15
CA LEU A 111 2.58 -7.92 -3.01
C LEU A 111 2.91 -8.81 -4.21
N ILE A 112 2.92 -10.13 -4.06
CA ILE A 112 3.18 -11.09 -5.13
C ILE A 112 2.10 -11.00 -6.20
N GLU A 113 0.84 -10.84 -5.79
CA GLU A 113 -0.29 -10.71 -6.70
C GLU A 113 -0.46 -9.28 -7.28
N SER A 114 0.41 -8.35 -6.92
CA SER A 114 0.37 -6.96 -7.39
C SER A 114 1.33 -6.72 -8.56
N GLY A 115 0.95 -5.81 -9.45
CA GLY A 115 1.72 -5.44 -10.64
C GLY A 115 2.25 -4.01 -10.57
N PRO A 116 3.14 -3.61 -11.50
CA PRO A 116 3.44 -2.20 -11.70
C PRO A 116 2.15 -1.43 -12.04
N ILE A 117 2.11 -0.15 -11.67
CA ILE A 117 1.02 0.75 -12.08
C ILE A 117 1.18 1.02 -13.58
N ASP A 118 0.09 0.87 -14.33
CA ASP A 118 -0.04 1.36 -15.70
C ASP A 118 -0.39 2.85 -15.66
N TRP A 119 0.64 3.69 -15.63
CA TRP A 119 0.50 5.13 -15.41
C TRP A 119 -0.18 5.86 -16.56
N ASP A 120 -0.06 5.33 -17.78
CA ASP A 120 -0.60 5.95 -18.99
C ASP A 120 -2.11 5.68 -19.12
N SER A 121 -2.62 4.69 -18.38
CA SER A 121 -4.05 4.36 -18.30
C SER A 121 -4.82 5.17 -17.23
N LEU A 122 -4.12 5.89 -16.36
CA LEU A 122 -4.76 6.65 -15.28
C LEU A 122 -5.35 7.96 -15.82
N PRO A 123 -6.47 8.45 -15.26
CA PRO A 123 -7.00 9.75 -15.60
C PRO A 123 -5.93 10.84 -15.45
N GLU A 124 -5.85 11.72 -16.46
CA GLU A 124 -5.20 13.01 -16.31
C GLU A 124 -6.08 13.90 -15.42
N ASP A 125 -5.44 14.75 -14.62
CA ASP A 125 -6.13 15.70 -13.75
C ASP A 125 -6.34 17.04 -14.45
#